data_AF-A0A4Q3WEU8-F1
#
_entry.id   AF-A0A4Q3WEU8-F1
#
_cell.length_a   1.000
_cell.length_b   1.000
_cell.length_c   1.000
_cell.angle_alpha   90.00
_cell.angle_beta   90.00
_cell.angle_gamma   90.00
#
_symmetry.space_group_name_H-M   'P 1'
#
loop_
_entity.id
_entity.type
_entity.pdbx_description
1 polymer ?
#
loop_
_entity_poly.entity_id
_entity_poly.type
_entity_poly.pdbx_seq_one_letter_code
_entity_poly.pdbx_strand_id
1 'polypeptide(L)'
;MVAYGRHIGYLRDDTGDAWYARIRTRAESYYRRRLGLAATKDHAGGLTYEQALNLADEWFSSSDIKPWAAEPKRIGVSQELVVCPLPGPYAVAHAISDYVEWKRLAAAKSHFETNLSSINFHIVPRLGNVPLSEFNGEHLRRFVRDVLETPPKRGNRPVEDRRSMDRMDD
;
A
#
# COMPACT_ATOMS: atom_id res chain seq x y z
N MET A 1 5.74 12.45 -5.78
CA MET A 1 4.62 11.49 -5.95
C MET A 1 3.39 12.18 -5.40
N VAL A 2 2.28 12.20 -6.15
CA VAL A 2 1.07 12.98 -5.77
C VAL A 2 0.07 12.07 -5.04
N ALA A 3 -0.15 10.85 -5.56
CA ALA A 3 -0.90 9.77 -4.92
C ALA A 3 -0.33 8.41 -5.37
N TYR A 4 -0.71 7.28 -4.73
CA TYR A 4 -0.18 5.97 -5.13
C TYR A 4 -0.61 5.69 -6.58
N GLY A 5 0.36 5.42 -7.45
CA GLY A 5 0.10 5.24 -8.87
C GLY A 5 -0.22 6.54 -9.62
N ARG A 6 -0.05 7.72 -9.02
CA ARG A 6 -0.17 9.03 -9.68
C ARG A 6 1.10 9.85 -9.44
N HIS A 7 1.80 10.15 -10.53
CA HIS A 7 3.12 10.77 -10.47
C HIS A 7 3.20 11.97 -11.41
N ILE A 8 3.88 13.01 -10.97
CA ILE A 8 4.39 14.06 -11.83
C ILE A 8 5.92 13.90 -11.91
N GLY A 9 6.48 14.14 -13.09
CA GLY A 9 7.90 14.02 -13.37
C GLY A 9 8.37 15.15 -14.28
N TYR A 10 9.64 15.50 -14.12
CA TYR A 10 10.35 16.46 -14.95
C TYR A 10 11.32 15.70 -15.84
N LEU A 11 11.26 15.95 -17.16
CA LEU A 11 12.21 15.40 -18.10
C LEU A 11 13.05 16.55 -18.66
N ARG A 12 14.37 16.42 -18.52
CA ARG A 12 15.34 17.26 -19.24
C ARG A 12 15.67 16.59 -20.56
N ASP A 13 15.62 17.34 -21.64
CA ASP A 13 15.94 16.86 -22.97
C ASP A 13 16.56 18.01 -23.78
N ASP A 14 17.34 17.67 -24.80
CA ASP A 14 18.04 18.64 -25.65
C ASP A 14 17.06 19.51 -26.45
N THR A 15 15.82 19.03 -26.60
CA THR A 15 14.71 19.73 -27.29
C THR A 15 13.88 20.62 -26.36
N GLY A 16 14.20 20.66 -25.06
CA GLY A 16 13.54 21.49 -24.07
C GLY A 16 12.90 20.69 -22.94
N ASP A 17 13.08 21.20 -21.73
CA ASP A 17 12.57 20.59 -20.51
C ASP A 17 11.03 20.52 -20.51
N ALA A 18 10.47 19.43 -19.99
CA ALA A 18 9.04 19.19 -20.02
C ALA A 18 8.50 18.47 -18.78
N TRP A 19 7.26 18.78 -18.44
CA TRP A 19 6.51 18.10 -17.40
C TRP A 19 5.73 16.93 -17.96
N TYR A 20 5.73 15.83 -17.21
CA TYR A 20 5.01 14.61 -17.52
C TYR A 20 4.18 14.18 -16.32
N ALA A 21 2.97 13.71 -16.58
CA ALA A 21 2.18 12.97 -15.62
C ALA A 21 2.23 11.47 -15.96
N ARG A 22 2.18 10.62 -14.93
CA ARG A 22 2.13 9.17 -15.07
C ARG A 22 1.05 8.59 -14.18
N ILE A 23 0.37 7.58 -14.71
CA ILE A 23 -0.59 6.76 -13.98
C ILE A 23 -0.10 5.32 -13.97
N ARG A 24 -0.36 4.60 -12.89
CA ARG A 24 -0.30 3.14 -12.88
C ARG A 24 -1.61 2.62 -13.50
N THR A 25 -1.49 1.73 -14.47
CA THR A 25 -2.65 1.11 -15.12
C THR A 25 -3.13 -0.09 -14.30
N ARG A 26 -4.36 -0.54 -14.55
CA ARG A 26 -4.89 -1.80 -13.97
C ARG A 26 -4.08 -3.03 -14.39
N ALA A 27 -3.40 -2.97 -15.54
CA ALA A 27 -2.47 -3.99 -16.02
C ALA A 27 -1.07 -3.89 -15.39
N GLU A 28 -0.92 -3.13 -14.29
CA GLU A 28 0.32 -2.93 -13.54
C GLU A 28 1.47 -2.24 -14.29
N SER A 29 1.22 -1.75 -15.50
CA SER A 29 2.15 -0.92 -16.26
C SER A 29 2.01 0.56 -15.89
N TYR A 30 2.84 1.41 -16.50
CA TYR A 30 2.71 2.86 -16.38
C TYR A 30 2.37 3.47 -17.73
N TYR A 31 1.34 4.32 -17.73
CA TYR A 31 1.04 5.19 -18.85
C TYR A 31 1.53 6.61 -18.54
N ARG A 32 2.23 7.24 -19.50
CA ARG A 32 2.78 8.59 -19.34
C ARG A 32 2.16 9.53 -20.36
N ARG A 33 1.90 10.78 -19.95
CA ARG A 33 1.44 11.86 -20.81
C ARG A 33 2.31 13.10 -20.58
N ARG A 34 2.73 13.76 -21.66
CA ARG A 34 3.36 15.08 -21.58
C ARG A 34 2.29 16.12 -21.25
N LEU A 35 2.52 16.91 -20.21
CA LEU A 35 1.65 18.00 -19.80
C LEU A 35 1.98 19.29 -20.56
N GLY A 36 3.26 19.54 -20.77
CA GLY A 36 3.75 20.69 -21.54
C GLY A 36 5.25 20.90 -21.33
N LEU A 37 5.78 21.95 -21.96
CA LEU A 37 7.14 22.44 -21.71
C LEU A 37 7.22 23.04 -20.30
N ALA A 38 8.37 22.90 -19.66
CA ALA A 38 8.63 23.49 -18.35
C ALA A 38 9.08 24.94 -18.47
N ALA A 39 8.69 25.76 -17.49
CA ALA A 39 9.23 27.08 -17.32
C ALA A 39 10.72 26.99 -16.96
N THR A 40 11.58 27.46 -17.85
CA THR A 40 13.03 27.58 -17.62
C THR A 40 13.48 29.01 -17.88
N LYS A 41 14.75 29.32 -17.59
CA LYS A 41 15.32 30.64 -17.91
C LYS A 41 15.22 30.95 -19.41
N ASP A 42 15.38 29.94 -20.26
CA ASP A 42 15.33 30.07 -21.72
C ASP A 42 13.90 29.90 -22.27
N HIS A 43 12.95 29.47 -21.43
CA HIS A 43 11.56 29.23 -21.82
C HIS A 43 10.59 29.74 -20.74
N ALA A 44 10.53 31.06 -20.56
CA ALA A 44 9.70 31.71 -19.54
C ALA A 44 8.19 31.51 -19.72
N GLY A 45 7.73 31.17 -20.94
CA GLY A 45 6.32 30.85 -21.24
C GLY A 45 5.92 29.40 -20.92
N GLY A 46 6.84 28.58 -20.41
CA GLY A 46 6.56 27.20 -20.03
C GLY A 46 5.73 27.07 -18.76
N LEU A 47 5.34 25.84 -18.44
CA LEU A 47 4.57 25.52 -17.25
C LEU A 47 5.44 25.54 -16.00
N THR A 48 4.99 26.25 -14.97
CA THR A 48 5.54 26.12 -13.62
C THR A 48 5.15 24.75 -13.02
N TYR A 49 5.81 24.37 -11.92
CA TYR A 49 5.46 23.17 -11.19
C TYR A 49 3.98 23.14 -10.76
N GLU A 50 3.46 24.26 -10.25
CA GLU A 50 2.07 24.36 -9.79
C GLU A 50 1.06 24.22 -10.93
N GLN A 51 1.34 24.86 -12.08
CA GLN A 51 0.52 24.71 -13.27
C GLN A 51 0.53 23.27 -13.80
N ALA A 52 1.71 22.65 -13.82
CA ALA A 52 1.85 21.26 -14.22
C ALA A 52 1.13 20.30 -13.24
N LEU A 53 1.13 20.61 -11.93
CA LEU A 53 0.40 19.84 -10.94
C LEU A 53 -1.12 19.90 -11.18
N ASN A 54 -1.66 21.09 -11.39
CA ASN A 54 -3.09 21.27 -11.69
C ASN A 54 -3.51 20.52 -12.97
N LEU A 55 -2.71 20.61 -14.03
CA LEU A 55 -2.94 19.87 -15.28
C LEU A 55 -2.84 18.35 -15.09
N ALA A 56 -1.94 17.90 -14.21
CA ALA A 56 -1.84 16.49 -13.86
C ALA A 56 -3.11 16.02 -13.14
N ASP A 57 -3.61 16.78 -12.17
CA ASP A 57 -4.82 16.45 -11.39
C ASP A 57 -6.08 16.45 -12.25
N GLU A 58 -6.22 17.43 -13.16
CA GLU A 58 -7.29 17.45 -14.15
C GLU A 58 -7.23 16.20 -15.04
N TRP A 59 -6.05 15.88 -15.57
CA TRP A 59 -5.86 14.68 -16.37
C TRP A 59 -6.15 13.40 -15.57
N PHE A 60 -5.75 13.35 -14.31
CA PHE A 60 -6.00 12.20 -13.46
C PHE A 60 -7.48 11.95 -13.19
N SER A 61 -8.26 13.04 -13.19
CA SER A 61 -9.71 13.06 -12.96
C SER A 61 -10.54 12.91 -14.24
N SER A 62 -9.91 12.98 -15.42
CA SER A 62 -10.58 12.86 -16.72
C SER A 62 -11.27 11.51 -16.92
N SER A 63 -12.42 11.52 -17.59
CA SER A 63 -13.19 10.32 -17.97
C SER A 63 -12.39 9.36 -18.83
N ASP A 64 -11.47 9.88 -19.64
CA ASP A 64 -10.71 9.10 -20.62
C ASP A 64 -9.71 8.17 -19.95
N ILE A 65 -9.23 8.53 -18.76
CA ILE A 65 -8.20 7.79 -18.02
C ILE A 65 -8.77 6.90 -16.93
N LYS A 66 -9.93 7.25 -16.35
CA LYS A 66 -10.57 6.47 -15.28
C LYS A 66 -10.73 4.96 -15.57
N PRO A 67 -11.09 4.52 -16.79
CA PRO A 67 -11.20 3.09 -17.11
C PRO A 67 -9.86 2.34 -17.02
N TRP A 68 -8.75 3.02 -17.30
CA TRP A 68 -7.42 2.44 -17.44
C TRP A 68 -6.60 2.55 -16.16
N ALA A 69 -6.83 3.61 -15.39
CA ALA A 69 -6.12 3.87 -14.16
C ALA A 69 -6.44 2.80 -13.11
N ALA A 70 -5.39 2.34 -12.43
CA ALA A 70 -5.56 1.61 -11.18
C ALA A 70 -6.21 2.53 -10.14
N GLU A 71 -7.02 1.94 -9.26
CA GLU A 71 -7.58 2.62 -8.09
C GLU A 71 -6.45 3.30 -7.31
N PRO A 72 -6.57 4.62 -7.02
CA PRO A 72 -5.57 5.31 -6.22
C PRO A 72 -5.59 4.70 -4.82
N LYS A 73 -4.55 3.95 -4.46
CA LYS A 73 -4.39 3.49 -3.08
C LYS A 73 -4.00 4.69 -2.22
N ARG A 74 -4.46 4.74 -0.97
CA ARG A 74 -3.94 5.73 -0.01
C ARG A 74 -2.42 5.56 0.06
N ILE A 75 -1.67 6.64 -0.19
CA ILE A 75 -0.24 6.65 0.16
C ILE A 75 -0.20 6.63 1.68
N GLY A 76 0.37 5.57 2.23
CA GLY A 76 0.52 5.42 3.67
C GLY A 76 0.43 3.96 4.07
N VAL A 77 1.01 3.63 5.22
CA VAL A 77 0.77 2.36 5.88
C VAL A 77 -0.61 2.44 6.53
N SER A 78 -1.38 1.35 6.54
CA SER A 78 -2.64 1.32 7.30
C SER A 78 -2.32 1.72 8.74
N GLN A 79 -2.88 2.83 9.23
CA GLN A 79 -2.74 3.27 10.61
C GLN A 79 -3.83 2.69 11.51
N GLU A 80 -4.74 1.92 10.92
CA GLU A 80 -5.86 1.27 11.58
C GLU A 80 -5.73 -0.25 11.46
N LEU A 81 -6.23 -0.92 12.50
CA LEU A 81 -6.43 -2.35 12.51
C LEU A 81 -7.57 -2.66 11.53
N VAL A 82 -7.33 -3.56 10.57
CA VAL A 82 -8.32 -3.97 9.57
C VAL A 82 -9.20 -5.06 10.18
N VAL A 83 -9.89 -4.71 11.26
CA VAL A 83 -10.88 -5.57 11.89
C VAL A 83 -12.02 -4.73 12.42
N CYS A 84 -13.24 -5.16 12.14
CA CYS A 84 -14.41 -4.73 12.88
C CYS A 84 -14.70 -5.89 13.84
N PRO A 85 -14.39 -5.77 15.15
CA PRO A 85 -14.75 -6.82 16.09
C PRO A 85 -16.27 -6.98 16.04
N LEU A 86 -16.72 -8.13 15.54
CA LEU A 86 -18.13 -8.47 15.50
C LEU A 86 -18.63 -8.58 16.96
N PRO A 87 -19.84 -8.08 17.27
CA PRO A 87 -20.42 -8.28 18.60
C PRO A 87 -20.49 -9.79 18.91
N GLY A 88 -19.85 -10.20 20.01
CA GLY A 88 -19.65 -11.61 20.33
C GLY A 88 -18.71 -11.82 21.54
N PRO A 89 -18.32 -13.08 21.82
CA PRO A 89 -17.37 -13.38 22.89
C PRO A 89 -16.01 -12.73 22.63
N TYR A 90 -15.32 -12.36 23.71
CA TYR A 90 -14.02 -11.70 23.62
C TYR A 90 -13.00 -12.62 22.95
N ALA A 91 -12.56 -12.20 21.77
CA ALA A 91 -11.72 -12.95 20.83
C ALA A 91 -10.35 -12.30 20.64
N VAL A 92 -9.43 -13.00 19.97
CA VAL A 92 -8.08 -12.50 19.68
C VAL A 92 -8.10 -11.12 19.01
N ALA A 93 -9.05 -10.85 18.10
CA ALA A 93 -9.19 -9.53 17.47
C ALA A 93 -9.39 -8.39 18.49
N HIS A 94 -10.12 -8.64 19.58
CA HIS A 94 -10.34 -7.66 20.64
C HIS A 94 -9.05 -7.37 21.40
N ALA A 95 -8.33 -8.42 21.82
CA ALA A 95 -7.03 -8.27 22.50
C ALA A 95 -5.99 -7.56 21.63
N ILE A 96 -6.00 -7.84 20.32
CA ILE A 96 -5.13 -7.17 19.35
C ILE A 96 -5.52 -5.71 19.16
N SER A 97 -6.82 -5.38 19.19
CA SER A 97 -7.29 -3.98 19.18
C SER A 97 -6.72 -3.21 20.36
N ASP A 98 -6.89 -3.74 21.57
CA ASP A 98 -6.38 -3.12 22.81
C ASP A 98 -4.85 -2.95 22.76
N TYR A 99 -4.13 -3.96 22.26
CA TYR A 99 -2.68 -3.91 22.06
C TYR A 99 -2.26 -2.82 21.06
N VAL A 100 -2.96 -2.69 19.94
CA VAL A 100 -2.67 -1.70 18.90
C VAL A 100 -2.94 -0.29 19.42
N GLU A 101 -4.01 -0.07 20.18
CA GLU A 101 -4.28 1.20 20.83
C GLU A 101 -3.16 1.61 21.80
N TRP A 102 -2.73 0.68 22.65
CA TRP A 102 -1.60 0.93 23.53
C TRP A 102 -0.30 1.21 22.75
N LYS A 103 0.00 0.41 21.72
CA LYS A 103 1.21 0.59 20.91
C LYS A 103 1.22 1.90 20.14
N ARG A 104 0.05 2.40 19.72
CA ARG A 104 -0.07 3.70 19.06
C ARG A 104 0.44 4.84 19.95
N LEU A 105 0.24 4.73 21.27
CA LEU A 105 0.69 5.71 22.26
C LEU A 105 2.16 5.50 22.67
N ALA A 106 2.61 4.25 22.75
CA ALA A 106 3.89 3.91 23.37
C ALA A 106 5.08 3.75 22.39
N ALA A 107 4.84 3.58 21.09
CA ALA A 107 5.90 3.27 20.12
C ALA A 107 6.23 4.45 19.19
N ALA A 108 7.47 4.48 18.70
CA ALA A 108 7.82 5.34 17.57
C ALA A 108 7.00 4.96 16.32
N LYS A 109 6.58 5.97 15.56
CA LYS A 109 5.63 5.83 14.43
C LYS A 109 6.02 4.76 13.42
N SER A 110 7.30 4.68 13.02
CA SER A 110 7.80 3.69 12.06
C SER A 110 7.67 2.24 12.55
N HIS A 111 7.92 2.01 13.84
CA HIS A 111 7.76 0.70 14.46
C HIS A 111 6.29 0.32 14.58
N PHE A 112 5.42 1.27 14.93
CA PHE A 112 3.98 1.06 14.99
C PHE A 112 3.41 0.64 13.63
N GLU A 113 3.74 1.38 12.57
CA GLU A 113 3.27 1.10 11.20
C GLU A 113 3.71 -0.27 10.70
N THR A 114 4.97 -0.65 10.94
CA THR A 114 5.49 -1.98 10.59
C THR A 114 4.74 -3.09 11.34
N ASN A 115 4.56 -2.93 12.65
CA ASN A 115 3.88 -3.90 13.49
C ASN A 115 2.42 -4.08 13.08
N LEU A 116 1.72 -2.97 12.84
CA LEU A 116 0.33 -2.97 12.40
C LEU A 116 0.14 -3.64 11.03
N SER A 117 1.06 -3.42 10.10
CA SER A 117 1.07 -4.13 8.82
C SER A 117 1.18 -5.64 9.01
N SER A 118 2.08 -6.11 9.89
CA SER A 118 2.25 -7.54 10.19
C SER A 118 1.01 -8.13 10.88
N ILE A 119 0.41 -7.41 11.81
CA ILE A 119 -0.82 -7.82 12.50
C ILE A 119 -1.97 -8.01 11.49
N ASN A 120 -2.19 -7.00 10.64
CA ASN A 120 -3.24 -7.02 9.61
C ASN A 120 -3.05 -8.14 8.59
N PHE A 121 -1.80 -8.46 8.25
CA PHE A 121 -1.51 -9.47 7.23
C PHE A 121 -1.45 -10.90 7.78
N HIS A 122 -0.88 -11.08 8.96
CA HIS A 122 -0.65 -12.40 9.53
C HIS A 122 -1.71 -12.81 10.54
N ILE A 123 -1.94 -11.97 11.57
CA ILE A 123 -2.70 -12.36 12.76
C ILE A 123 -4.21 -12.26 12.50
N VAL A 124 -4.70 -11.09 12.10
CA VAL A 124 -6.15 -10.84 11.99
C VAL A 124 -6.85 -11.86 11.08
N PRO A 125 -6.33 -12.19 9.87
CA PRO A 125 -7.02 -13.11 8.97
C PRO A 125 -7.05 -14.57 9.46
N ARG A 126 -6.14 -14.97 10.35
CA ARG A 126 -5.96 -16.36 10.78
C ARG A 126 -6.50 -16.63 12.17
N LEU A 127 -6.32 -15.68 13.08
CA LEU A 127 -6.62 -15.84 14.50
C LEU A 127 -7.70 -14.88 15.00
N GLY A 128 -8.03 -13.81 14.27
CA GLY A 128 -8.88 -12.73 14.76
C GLY A 128 -10.22 -13.19 15.35
N ASN A 129 -10.84 -14.20 14.72
CA ASN A 129 -12.16 -14.72 15.12
C ASN A 129 -12.11 -15.81 16.20
N VAL A 130 -10.91 -16.21 16.68
CA VAL A 130 -10.79 -17.25 17.71
C VAL A 130 -11.16 -16.65 19.08
N PRO A 131 -12.17 -17.19 19.79
CA PRO A 131 -12.47 -16.77 21.16
C PRO A 131 -11.26 -17.00 22.07
N LEU A 132 -10.94 -16.07 22.97
CA LEU A 132 -9.77 -16.24 23.84
C LEU A 132 -9.91 -17.45 24.77
N SER A 133 -11.14 -17.80 25.17
CA SER A 133 -11.43 -19.00 25.96
C SER A 133 -11.05 -20.31 25.23
N GLU A 134 -10.98 -20.29 23.91
CA GLU A 134 -10.66 -21.44 23.07
C GLU A 134 -9.23 -21.41 22.52
N PHE A 135 -8.59 -20.23 22.56
CA PHE A 135 -7.23 -20.05 22.09
C PHE A 135 -6.27 -20.91 22.93
N ASN A 136 -5.41 -21.68 22.24
CA ASN A 136 -4.53 -22.64 22.88
C ASN A 136 -3.28 -22.88 22.02
N GLY A 137 -2.36 -23.72 22.51
CA GLY A 137 -1.09 -23.99 21.84
C GLY A 137 -1.23 -24.56 20.42
N GLU A 138 -2.32 -25.28 20.11
CA GLU A 138 -2.55 -25.78 18.75
C GLU A 138 -2.85 -24.66 17.77
N HIS A 139 -3.65 -23.67 18.17
CA HIS A 139 -3.91 -22.48 17.36
C HIS A 139 -2.60 -21.73 17.05
N LEU A 140 -1.73 -21.57 18.05
CA LEU A 140 -0.44 -20.91 17.86
C LEU A 140 0.49 -21.69 16.93
N ARG A 141 0.64 -23.02 17.13
CA ARG A 141 1.51 -23.86 16.28
C ARG A 141 1.07 -23.83 14.81
N ARG A 142 -0.24 -23.94 14.57
CA ARG A 142 -0.82 -23.85 13.23
C ARG A 142 -0.56 -22.49 12.59
N PHE A 143 -0.78 -21.42 13.36
CA PHE A 143 -0.49 -20.06 12.90
C PHE A 143 0.97 -19.88 12.52
N VAL A 144 1.91 -20.31 13.36
CA VAL A 144 3.36 -20.20 13.06
C VAL A 144 3.70 -20.96 11.78
N ARG A 145 3.20 -22.19 11.62
CA ARG A 145 3.36 -22.97 10.38
C ARG A 145 2.81 -22.20 9.18
N ASP A 146 1.57 -21.72 9.26
CA ASP A 146 0.94 -20.96 8.18
C ASP A 146 1.73 -19.71 7.80
N VAL A 147 2.36 -19.03 8.77
CA VAL A 147 3.21 -17.85 8.51
C VAL A 147 4.50 -18.26 7.80
N LEU A 148 5.18 -19.30 8.26
CA LEU A 148 6.42 -19.80 7.67
C LEU A 148 6.21 -20.34 6.24
N GLU A 149 5.07 -21.00 5.99
CA GLU A 149 4.68 -21.51 4.67
C GLU A 149 4.12 -20.43 3.74
N THR A 150 3.87 -19.20 4.25
CA THR A 150 3.45 -18.07 3.43
C THR A 150 4.68 -17.44 2.76
N PRO A 151 4.81 -17.49 1.42
CA PRO A 151 5.95 -16.89 0.75
C PRO A 151 6.02 -15.38 0.98
N PRO A 152 7.23 -14.80 1.06
CA PRO A 152 7.40 -13.38 1.32
C PRO A 152 6.78 -12.55 0.19
N LYS A 153 5.90 -11.62 0.55
CA LYS A 153 5.29 -10.70 -0.42
C LYS A 153 6.36 -9.73 -0.95
N ARG A 154 6.77 -9.92 -2.21
CA ARG A 154 7.74 -9.05 -2.89
C ARG A 154 7.03 -7.95 -3.69
N GLY A 155 6.87 -6.78 -3.07
CA GLY A 155 6.29 -5.60 -3.71
C GLY A 155 4.86 -5.84 -4.22
N ASN A 156 4.63 -5.64 -5.52
CA ASN A 156 3.33 -5.83 -6.16
C ASN A 156 3.15 -7.21 -6.81
N ARG A 157 4.08 -8.15 -6.62
CA ARG A 157 3.88 -9.50 -7.17
C ARG A 157 2.67 -10.17 -6.51
N PRO A 158 1.91 -10.98 -7.27
CA PRO A 158 0.90 -11.85 -6.67
C PRO A 158 1.56 -12.71 -5.59
N VAL A 159 0.82 -12.97 -4.51
CA VAL A 159 1.30 -13.86 -3.45
C VAL A 159 1.48 -15.24 -4.09
N GLU A 160 2.70 -15.76 -4.05
CA GLU A 160 3.00 -17.10 -4.57
C GLU A 160 2.22 -18.15 -3.75
N ASP A 161 2.02 -19.33 -4.33
CA ASP A 161 1.37 -20.43 -3.63
C ASP A 161 2.16 -20.82 -2.37
N ARG A 162 1.43 -21.29 -1.35
CA ARG A 162 2.03 -21.77 -0.10
C ARG A 162 3.06 -22.86 -0.42
N ARG A 163 4.24 -22.73 0.19
CA ARG A 163 5.29 -23.74 0.08
C ARG A 163 5.35 -24.51 1.38
N SER A 164 5.15 -25.82 1.32
CA SER A 164 5.32 -26.69 2.50
C SER A 164 6.74 -26.55 3.02
N MET A 165 6.88 -26.46 4.34
CA MET A 165 8.20 -26.45 4.99
C MET A 165 8.99 -27.72 4.66
N ASP A 166 8.32 -28.85 4.41
CA ASP A 166 8.96 -30.12 4.05
C ASP A 166 9.65 -30.08 2.67
N ARG A 167 9.45 -29.01 1.89
CA ARG A 167 10.03 -28.80 0.56
C ARG A 167 10.95 -27.58 0.49
N MET A 168 11.25 -26.96 1.62
CA MET A 168 12.19 -25.86 1.69
C MET A 168 13.58 -26.46 1.92
N ASP A 169 14.40 -26.54 0.87
CA ASP A 169 15.83 -26.86 1.01
C ASP A 169 16.54 -25.72 1.77
N ASP A 170 17.46 -26.10 2.66
CA ASP A 170 18.31 -25.19 3.48
C ASP A 170 19.11 -24.18 2.64
#